data_AF-A0A382NTH1-F1
#
_entry.id   AF-A0A382NTH1-F1
#
_cell.length_a   1.000
_cell.length_b   1.000
_cell.length_c   1.000
_cell.angle_alpha   90.00
_cell.angle_beta   90.00
_cell.angle_gamma   90.00
#
_symmetry.space_group_name_H-M   'P 1'
#
loop_
_entity.id
_entity.type
_entity.pdbx_description
1 polymer ?
#
loop_
_entity_poly.entity_id
_entity_poly.type
_entity_poly.pdbx_seq_one_letter_code
_entity_poly.pdbx_strand_id
1 'polypeptide(L)'
;HRHQDHFDVRTLAYLAQNDSILKPNATILAPKDDILIDVLNELNYKNIVIVEDFKSIKIEDVTLTPTPSLNEGDYFPEHGLLVNDGEVTIWNQVDTVVSPDIISYIHKLYGRLDFSHSRFLPLLEGNFTHHKTLAIPFEEYSSFLKVAGALKPKFIVPGSAAFRYRDEMNFLNRYSFPTTPEQFLADLAAFCPDVKTSTFYPGDIACISSEGVRIDRQSSDFVRVLNDDSDKIIFKPVMEVTPIISKISDSGSSSNEIQIIEEFIEGAYIEKLNACDKMEGWKHWQTLYQIEVFDSNGESQSWNIDFRDKKLRADKKSPGKINLYEGIAASDLVKLINGNTSWDYVGLSGNYRTFSNIYRVGLG
;
A
#
# COMPACT_ATOMS: atom_id res chain seq x y z
N HIS A 1 -18.66 5.12 4.83
CA HIS A 1 -19.06 4.20 5.93
C HIS A 1 -18.59 4.82 7.25
N ARG A 2 -18.60 4.09 8.36
CA ARG A 2 -18.25 4.62 9.69
C ARG A 2 -16.91 4.16 10.29
N HIS A 3 -16.05 3.46 9.54
CA HIS A 3 -14.65 3.24 9.95
C HIS A 3 -13.95 4.56 10.27
N GLN A 4 -13.08 4.55 11.26
CA GLN A 4 -12.55 5.76 11.91
C GLN A 4 -11.61 6.60 11.02
N ASP A 5 -10.99 5.96 10.04
CA ASP A 5 -10.17 6.57 9.00
C ASP A 5 -11.00 7.30 7.93
N HIS A 6 -12.31 7.04 7.87
CA HIS A 6 -13.26 7.69 6.97
C HIS A 6 -14.35 8.49 7.70
N PHE A 7 -14.45 8.36 9.03
CA PHE A 7 -15.44 9.03 9.87
C PHE A 7 -14.80 9.53 11.18
N ASP A 8 -14.53 10.84 11.22
CA ASP A 8 -13.97 11.52 12.40
C ASP A 8 -14.96 12.51 13.02
N VAL A 9 -15.43 12.19 14.22
CA VAL A 9 -16.40 13.01 14.97
C VAL A 9 -15.84 14.40 15.30
N ARG A 10 -14.53 14.52 15.52
CA ARG A 10 -13.90 15.82 15.86
C ARG A 10 -13.92 16.77 14.68
N THR A 11 -13.60 16.27 13.49
CA THR A 11 -13.72 17.01 12.23
C THR A 11 -15.17 17.43 11.99
N LEU A 12 -16.13 16.53 12.19
CA LEU A 12 -17.55 16.87 12.06
C LEU A 12 -17.99 17.95 13.07
N ALA A 13 -17.53 17.89 14.32
CA ALA A 13 -17.85 18.91 15.31
C ALA A 13 -17.24 20.28 14.95
N TYR A 14 -16.00 20.28 14.44
CA TYR A 14 -15.33 21.49 13.98
C TYR A 14 -16.06 22.14 12.79
N LEU A 15 -16.47 21.34 11.81
CA LEU A 15 -17.24 21.80 10.65
C LEU A 15 -18.61 22.36 11.06
N ALA A 16 -19.30 21.73 12.02
CA ALA A 16 -20.61 22.18 12.49
C ALA A 16 -20.55 23.52 13.26
N GLN A 17 -19.42 23.83 13.90
CA GLN A 17 -19.22 25.08 14.64
C GLN A 17 -18.73 26.23 13.74
N ASN A 18 -18.38 25.94 12.48
CA ASN A 18 -17.75 26.91 11.60
C ASN A 18 -18.62 27.20 10.36
N ASP A 19 -19.47 28.21 10.51
CA ASP A 19 -20.42 28.68 9.48
C ASP A 19 -19.74 29.19 8.18
N SER A 20 -18.42 29.37 8.18
CA SER A 20 -17.68 29.80 6.98
C SER A 20 -17.26 28.65 6.06
N ILE A 21 -17.25 27.40 6.57
CA ILE A 21 -16.76 26.25 5.79
C ILE A 21 -17.90 25.63 4.96
N LEU A 22 -19.01 25.31 5.60
CA LEU A 22 -20.18 24.74 4.93
C LEU A 22 -21.22 25.82 4.66
N LYS A 23 -21.75 25.84 3.43
CA LYS A 23 -22.90 26.70 3.13
C LYS A 23 -24.10 26.27 3.98
N PRO A 24 -25.01 27.20 4.37
CA PRO A 24 -26.22 26.84 5.14
C PRO A 24 -27.11 25.78 4.49
N ASN A 25 -27.07 25.66 3.16
CA ASN A 25 -27.81 24.68 2.38
C ASN A 25 -26.97 23.48 1.93
N ALA A 26 -25.78 23.27 2.51
CA ALA A 26 -24.98 22.09 2.21
C ALA A 26 -25.80 20.82 2.48
N THR A 27 -25.73 19.87 1.54
CA THR A 27 -26.37 18.56 1.66
C THR A 27 -25.38 17.59 2.28
N ILE A 28 -25.80 16.88 3.33
CA ILE A 28 -24.95 15.90 4.02
C ILE A 28 -25.39 14.51 3.60
N LEU A 29 -24.56 13.82 2.83
CA LEU A 29 -24.83 12.46 2.39
C LEU A 29 -24.34 11.48 3.46
N ALA A 30 -25.24 10.60 3.92
CA ALA A 30 -24.95 9.63 4.95
C ALA A 30 -25.40 8.22 4.53
N PRO A 31 -24.61 7.17 4.80
CA PRO A 31 -25.11 5.80 4.68
C PRO A 31 -26.23 5.57 5.71
N LYS A 32 -27.04 4.53 5.50
CA LYS A 32 -28.11 4.15 6.44
C LYS A 32 -27.56 3.46 7.70
N ASP A 33 -26.73 4.17 8.44
CA ASP A 33 -26.09 3.72 9.68
C ASP A 33 -26.59 4.55 10.86
N ASP A 34 -27.27 3.92 11.81
CA ASP A 34 -27.92 4.62 12.92
C ASP A 34 -26.93 5.42 13.78
N ILE A 35 -25.72 4.90 14.01
CA ILE A 35 -24.70 5.58 14.83
C ILE A 35 -24.23 6.84 14.13
N LEU A 36 -23.91 6.75 12.84
CA LEU A 36 -23.46 7.90 12.06
C LEU A 36 -24.56 8.97 11.99
N ILE A 37 -25.81 8.55 11.76
CA ILE A 37 -26.98 9.44 11.71
C ILE A 37 -27.19 10.13 13.06
N ASP A 38 -27.10 9.41 14.17
CA ASP A 38 -27.23 9.96 15.52
C ASP A 38 -26.15 11.00 15.81
N VAL A 39 -24.89 10.74 15.43
CA VAL A 39 -23.80 11.72 15.57
C VAL A 39 -24.07 12.99 14.76
N LEU A 40 -24.53 12.86 13.51
CA LEU A 40 -24.86 14.03 12.69
C LEU A 40 -26.01 14.86 13.29
N ASN A 41 -27.04 14.18 13.84
CA ASN A 41 -28.17 14.82 14.51
C ASN A 41 -27.72 15.56 15.78
N GLU A 42 -26.90 14.92 16.62
CA GLU A 42 -26.37 15.51 17.86
C GLU A 42 -25.51 16.75 17.58
N LEU A 43 -24.74 16.72 16.48
CA LEU A 43 -23.95 17.86 16.00
C LEU A 43 -24.79 18.91 15.23
N ASN A 44 -26.12 18.76 15.19
CA ASN A 44 -27.07 19.68 14.59
C ASN A 44 -26.91 19.89 13.07
N TYR A 45 -26.29 18.95 12.34
CA TYR A 45 -26.25 19.01 10.89
C TYR A 45 -27.66 19.09 10.29
N LYS A 46 -27.81 19.89 9.24
CA LYS A 46 -29.07 20.07 8.51
C LYS A 46 -28.96 19.40 7.14
N ASN A 47 -30.10 19.14 6.50
CA ASN A 47 -30.19 18.56 5.16
C ASN A 47 -29.44 17.22 5.01
N ILE A 48 -29.60 16.32 6.00
CA ILE A 48 -29.08 14.97 5.93
C ILE A 48 -29.91 14.16 4.94
N VAL A 49 -29.24 13.58 3.94
CA VAL A 49 -29.83 12.69 2.94
C VAL A 49 -29.23 11.31 3.13
N ILE A 50 -30.09 10.36 3.49
CA ILE A 50 -29.70 8.95 3.57
C ILE A 50 -29.58 8.40 2.15
N VAL A 51 -28.41 7.87 1.83
CA VAL A 51 -28.11 7.37 0.49
C VAL A 51 -28.52 5.89 0.35
N GLU A 52 -28.85 5.50 -0.87
CA GLU A 52 -29.22 4.13 -1.24
C GLU A 52 -28.40 3.71 -2.46
N ASP A 53 -28.11 2.42 -2.57
CA ASP A 53 -27.32 1.87 -3.67
C ASP A 53 -27.93 2.19 -5.04
N PHE A 54 -27.09 2.74 -5.91
CA PHE A 54 -27.43 3.15 -7.27
C PHE A 54 -28.56 4.17 -7.40
N LYS A 55 -29.01 4.76 -6.30
CA LYS A 55 -29.99 5.85 -6.32
C LYS A 55 -29.27 7.17 -6.54
N SER A 56 -29.40 7.72 -7.74
CA SER A 56 -28.76 8.98 -8.12
C SER A 56 -29.32 10.16 -7.31
N ILE A 57 -28.44 11.04 -6.86
CA ILE A 57 -28.74 12.28 -6.15
C ILE A 57 -28.15 13.42 -6.98
N LYS A 58 -29.01 14.35 -7.42
CA LYS A 58 -28.56 15.52 -8.17
C LYS A 58 -28.34 16.69 -7.21
N ILE A 59 -27.13 17.24 -7.23
CA ILE A 59 -26.74 18.46 -6.51
C ILE A 59 -26.25 19.46 -7.54
N GLU A 60 -27.06 20.48 -7.83
CA GLU A 60 -26.83 21.42 -8.92
C GLU A 60 -26.57 20.67 -10.25
N ASP A 61 -25.41 20.87 -10.88
CA ASP A 61 -25.04 20.27 -12.16
C ASP A 61 -24.36 18.90 -12.01
N VAL A 62 -24.16 18.43 -10.77
CA VAL A 62 -23.48 17.16 -10.49
C VAL A 62 -24.47 16.09 -10.07
N THR A 63 -24.32 14.90 -10.66
CA THR A 63 -25.03 13.69 -10.27
C THR A 63 -24.10 12.79 -9.46
N LEU A 64 -24.51 12.48 -8.24
CA LEU A 64 -23.83 11.59 -7.31
C LEU A 64 -24.58 10.26 -7.27
N THR A 65 -23.88 9.14 -7.45
CA THR A 65 -24.48 7.80 -7.39
C THR A 65 -23.68 6.90 -6.45
N PRO A 66 -24.19 6.63 -5.23
CA PRO A 66 -23.58 5.67 -4.32
C PRO A 66 -23.56 4.28 -4.97
N THR A 67 -22.46 3.55 -4.82
CA THR A 67 -22.33 2.17 -5.31
C THR A 67 -22.32 1.19 -4.13
N PRO A 68 -22.97 0.02 -4.23
CA PRO A 68 -22.99 -0.97 -3.15
C PRO A 68 -21.60 -1.50 -2.85
N SER A 69 -21.37 -1.85 -1.59
CA SER A 69 -20.24 -2.68 -1.14
C SER A 69 -20.69 -4.05 -0.68
N LEU A 70 -19.93 -5.07 -1.04
CA LEU A 70 -20.08 -6.46 -0.59
C LEU A 70 -19.10 -6.80 0.54
N ASN A 71 -18.67 -5.80 1.31
CA ASN A 71 -17.77 -6.02 2.43
C ASN A 71 -18.52 -6.77 3.56
N GLU A 72 -18.46 -8.11 3.53
CA GLU A 72 -19.12 -8.99 4.48
C GLU A 72 -18.56 -8.89 5.91
N GLY A 73 -17.39 -8.26 6.08
CA GLY A 73 -16.77 -8.04 7.39
C GLY A 73 -17.48 -6.99 8.24
N ASP A 74 -18.27 -6.12 7.60
CA ASP A 74 -18.97 -5.03 8.26
C ASP A 74 -20.47 -5.30 8.32
N TYR A 75 -21.05 -5.03 9.48
CA TYR A 75 -22.50 -5.11 9.70
C TYR A 75 -23.21 -3.77 9.43
N PHE A 76 -22.50 -2.81 8.84
CA PHE A 76 -22.98 -1.47 8.55
C PHE A 76 -22.78 -1.11 7.08
N PRO A 77 -23.62 -0.20 6.53
CA PRO A 77 -23.56 0.14 5.12
C PRO A 77 -22.30 0.90 4.72
N GLU A 78 -21.77 0.49 3.58
CA GLU A 78 -20.62 1.08 2.91
C GLU A 78 -20.95 1.33 1.44
N HIS A 79 -20.49 2.49 0.94
CA HIS A 79 -20.69 2.88 -0.44
C HIS A 79 -19.41 3.45 -1.04
N GLY A 80 -19.18 3.11 -2.30
CA GLY A 80 -18.35 3.91 -3.19
C GLY A 80 -19.19 5.05 -3.76
N LEU A 81 -18.56 6.00 -4.46
CA LEU A 81 -19.27 7.15 -4.99
C LEU A 81 -18.87 7.44 -6.43
N LEU A 82 -19.85 7.30 -7.33
CA LEU A 82 -19.75 7.82 -8.69
C LEU A 82 -20.14 9.30 -8.68
N VAL A 83 -19.36 10.11 -9.39
CA VAL A 83 -19.62 11.53 -9.58
C VAL A 83 -19.59 11.81 -11.08
N ASN A 84 -20.68 12.36 -11.59
CA ASN A 84 -20.85 12.73 -12.99
C ASN A 84 -21.28 14.19 -13.09
N ASP A 85 -20.60 14.99 -13.90
CA ASP A 85 -20.93 16.41 -14.12
C ASP A 85 -21.62 16.65 -15.49
N GLY A 86 -22.01 15.59 -16.18
CA GLY A 86 -22.54 15.61 -17.54
C GLY A 86 -21.50 15.40 -18.64
N GLU A 87 -20.21 15.64 -18.38
CA GLU A 87 -19.12 15.43 -19.34
C GLU A 87 -18.22 14.25 -18.96
N VAL A 88 -17.84 14.16 -17.69
CA VAL A 88 -16.93 13.13 -17.19
C VAL A 88 -17.55 12.37 -16.03
N THR A 89 -17.18 11.10 -15.89
CA THR A 89 -17.58 10.26 -14.75
C THR A 89 -16.35 9.75 -14.01
N ILE A 90 -16.32 10.00 -12.71
CA ILE A 90 -15.29 9.51 -11.82
C ILE A 90 -15.90 8.55 -10.80
N TRP A 91 -15.10 7.60 -10.33
CA TRP A 91 -15.48 6.71 -9.22
C TRP A 91 -14.45 6.77 -8.10
N ASN A 92 -14.89 7.17 -6.92
CA ASN A 92 -14.15 6.95 -5.68
C ASN A 92 -14.61 5.64 -5.06
N GLN A 93 -13.76 4.62 -5.12
CA GLN A 93 -14.09 3.30 -4.61
C GLN A 93 -14.13 3.27 -3.07
N VAL A 94 -13.29 4.06 -2.39
CA VAL A 94 -13.08 3.94 -0.93
C VAL A 94 -12.78 2.47 -0.58
N ASP A 95 -13.39 1.89 0.45
CA ASP A 95 -13.19 0.49 0.85
C ASP A 95 -14.12 -0.51 0.15
N THR A 96 -14.93 -0.01 -0.78
CA THR A 96 -15.99 -0.79 -1.44
C THR A 96 -15.47 -2.05 -2.11
N VAL A 97 -15.98 -3.20 -1.66
CA VAL A 97 -15.80 -4.51 -2.30
C VAL A 97 -16.89 -4.68 -3.35
N VAL A 98 -16.53 -5.00 -4.59
CA VAL A 98 -17.50 -5.09 -5.71
C VAL A 98 -17.45 -6.44 -6.40
N SER A 99 -18.60 -6.86 -6.92
CA SER A 99 -18.73 -8.02 -7.81
C SER A 99 -18.71 -7.60 -9.29
N PRO A 100 -18.52 -8.55 -10.23
CA PRO A 100 -18.69 -8.29 -11.65
C PRO A 100 -20.06 -7.70 -12.01
N ASP A 101 -21.13 -8.08 -11.31
CA ASP A 101 -22.48 -7.55 -11.53
C ASP A 101 -22.58 -6.06 -11.17
N ILE A 102 -21.95 -5.65 -10.06
CA ILE A 102 -21.86 -4.24 -9.66
C ILE A 102 -21.11 -3.44 -10.72
N ILE A 103 -19.95 -3.94 -11.19
CA ILE A 103 -19.15 -3.29 -12.24
C ILE A 103 -19.95 -3.17 -13.55
N SER A 104 -20.62 -4.26 -13.96
CA SER A 104 -21.51 -4.27 -15.13
C SER A 104 -22.61 -3.22 -15.01
N TYR A 105 -23.16 -3.04 -13.81
CA TYR A 105 -24.16 -2.01 -13.55
C TYR A 105 -23.58 -0.59 -13.68
N ILE A 106 -22.38 -0.30 -13.17
CA ILE A 106 -21.76 1.03 -13.37
C ILE A 106 -21.52 1.29 -14.86
N HIS A 107 -21.10 0.28 -15.62
CA HIS A 107 -20.95 0.39 -17.07
C HIS A 107 -22.28 0.66 -17.78
N LYS A 108 -23.37 0.05 -17.33
CA LYS A 108 -24.69 0.32 -17.88
C LYS A 108 -25.14 1.75 -17.61
N LEU A 109 -24.78 2.33 -16.45
CA LEU A 109 -25.15 3.69 -16.09
C LEU A 109 -24.34 4.75 -16.84
N TYR A 110 -23.02 4.61 -16.88
CA TYR A 110 -22.11 5.68 -17.32
C TYR A 110 -21.13 5.27 -18.42
N GLY A 111 -21.20 4.02 -18.90
CA GLY A 111 -20.23 3.49 -19.85
C GLY A 111 -18.84 3.35 -19.23
N ARG A 112 -17.81 3.75 -19.97
CA ARG A 112 -16.43 3.69 -19.51
C ARG A 112 -16.10 4.93 -18.67
N LEU A 113 -15.69 4.72 -17.42
CA LEU A 113 -15.31 5.81 -16.52
C LEU A 113 -14.06 6.56 -17.00
N ASP A 114 -14.00 7.87 -16.74
CA ASP A 114 -12.86 8.72 -17.08
C ASP A 114 -11.73 8.58 -16.06
N PHE A 115 -12.09 8.44 -14.78
CA PHE A 115 -11.14 8.36 -13.68
C PHE A 115 -11.64 7.41 -12.58
N SER A 116 -10.76 6.58 -12.05
CA SER A 116 -11.05 5.78 -10.86
C SER A 116 -9.97 5.98 -9.81
N HIS A 117 -10.42 6.24 -8.59
CA HIS A 117 -9.63 6.20 -7.38
C HIS A 117 -9.89 4.83 -6.72
N SER A 118 -8.97 3.89 -6.95
CA SER A 118 -9.21 2.45 -6.73
C SER A 118 -8.51 1.94 -5.48
N ARG A 119 -9.08 0.92 -4.84
CA ARG A 119 -8.36 0.19 -3.77
C ARG A 119 -7.05 -0.38 -4.31
N PHE A 120 -5.98 -0.26 -3.53
CA PHE A 120 -4.65 -0.66 -3.97
C PHE A 120 -3.86 -1.49 -2.95
N LEU A 121 -4.27 -1.48 -1.68
CA LEU A 121 -3.50 -2.01 -0.56
C LEU A 121 -4.40 -2.82 0.38
N PRO A 122 -4.10 -4.10 0.65
CA PRO A 122 -4.72 -4.79 1.76
C PRO A 122 -4.07 -4.30 3.06
N LEU A 123 -4.90 -3.96 4.04
CA LEU A 123 -4.47 -3.43 5.34
C LEU A 123 -4.27 -4.58 6.35
N LEU A 124 -3.11 -4.63 7.01
CA LEU A 124 -2.70 -5.76 7.86
C LEU A 124 -2.64 -5.44 9.36
N GLU A 125 -3.01 -4.23 9.79
CA GLU A 125 -3.05 -3.86 11.22
C GLU A 125 -3.97 -4.77 12.04
N GLY A 126 -5.10 -5.17 11.46
CA GLY A 126 -6.00 -6.14 12.06
C GLY A 126 -5.36 -7.52 12.17
N ASN A 127 -4.55 -7.91 11.17
CA ASN A 127 -3.84 -9.19 11.20
C ASN A 127 -2.78 -9.22 12.29
N PHE A 128 -2.01 -8.13 12.44
CA PHE A 128 -1.08 -8.00 13.56
C PHE A 128 -1.81 -8.11 14.91
N THR A 129 -2.87 -7.32 15.09
CA THR A 129 -3.63 -7.24 16.35
C THR A 129 -4.27 -8.57 16.74
N HIS A 130 -4.76 -9.32 15.76
CA HIS A 130 -5.46 -10.59 15.99
C HIS A 130 -4.58 -11.83 15.78
N HIS A 131 -3.25 -11.66 15.73
CA HIS A 131 -2.31 -12.77 15.54
C HIS A 131 -2.63 -13.63 14.30
N LYS A 132 -2.98 -12.98 13.19
CA LYS A 132 -3.18 -13.60 11.88
C LYS A 132 -1.90 -13.48 11.04
N THR A 133 -1.90 -14.15 9.89
CA THR A 133 -0.79 -14.07 8.93
C THR A 133 -0.50 -12.64 8.52
N LEU A 134 0.79 -12.30 8.47
CA LEU A 134 1.28 -11.02 7.96
C LEU A 134 1.77 -11.14 6.51
N ALA A 135 1.66 -12.32 5.89
CA ALA A 135 1.91 -12.44 4.45
C ALA A 135 0.88 -11.63 3.66
N ILE A 136 1.26 -11.16 2.46
CA ILE A 136 0.31 -10.51 1.55
C ILE A 136 -0.88 -11.46 1.31
N PRO A 137 -2.13 -11.01 1.51
CA PRO A 137 -3.32 -11.78 1.16
C PRO A 137 -3.50 -11.74 -0.37
N PHE A 138 -2.83 -12.66 -1.08
CA PHE A 138 -2.75 -12.62 -2.54
C PHE A 138 -4.11 -12.65 -3.24
N GLU A 139 -5.11 -13.35 -2.69
CA GLU A 139 -6.46 -13.36 -3.29
C GLU A 139 -7.13 -11.98 -3.19
N GLU A 140 -7.03 -11.31 -2.04
CA GLU A 140 -7.54 -9.95 -1.86
C GLU A 140 -6.79 -8.98 -2.76
N TYR A 141 -5.46 -9.02 -2.75
CA TYR A 141 -4.65 -8.14 -3.61
C TYR A 141 -4.92 -8.36 -5.10
N SER A 142 -5.06 -9.62 -5.53
CA SER A 142 -5.42 -9.98 -6.90
C SER A 142 -6.80 -9.43 -7.29
N SER A 143 -7.74 -9.37 -6.33
CA SER A 143 -9.07 -8.82 -6.58
C SER A 143 -9.01 -7.35 -6.99
N PHE A 144 -8.08 -6.56 -6.46
CA PHE A 144 -7.94 -5.13 -6.82
C PHE A 144 -7.54 -4.97 -8.29
N LEU A 145 -6.59 -5.78 -8.77
CA LEU A 145 -6.19 -5.80 -10.18
C LEU A 145 -7.35 -6.27 -11.07
N LYS A 146 -8.08 -7.32 -10.66
CA LYS A 146 -9.25 -7.83 -11.39
C LYS A 146 -10.36 -6.79 -11.48
N VAL A 147 -10.63 -6.04 -10.41
CA VAL A 147 -11.61 -4.93 -10.42
C VAL A 147 -11.17 -3.85 -11.39
N ALA A 148 -9.92 -3.40 -11.34
CA ALA A 148 -9.38 -2.42 -12.29
C ALA A 148 -9.49 -2.91 -13.75
N GLY A 149 -9.17 -4.17 -14.00
CA GLY A 149 -9.25 -4.79 -15.33
C GLY A 149 -10.67 -5.06 -15.83
N ALA A 150 -11.63 -5.28 -14.95
CA ALA A 150 -13.05 -5.38 -15.31
C ALA A 150 -13.67 -4.00 -15.56
N LEU A 151 -13.33 -3.02 -14.72
CA LEU A 151 -13.82 -1.65 -14.80
C LEU A 151 -13.24 -0.87 -15.99
N LYS A 152 -12.01 -1.18 -16.40
CA LYS A 152 -11.30 -0.56 -17.54
C LYS A 152 -11.49 0.97 -17.64
N PRO A 153 -11.28 1.76 -16.58
CA PRO A 153 -11.42 3.21 -16.68
C PRO A 153 -10.36 3.77 -17.65
N LYS A 154 -10.53 5.02 -18.08
CA LYS A 154 -9.53 5.71 -18.91
C LYS A 154 -8.26 6.02 -18.11
N PHE A 155 -8.40 6.28 -16.81
CA PHE A 155 -7.31 6.59 -15.89
C PHE A 155 -7.55 6.00 -14.49
N ILE A 156 -6.51 5.46 -13.86
CA ILE A 156 -6.53 4.97 -12.46
C ILE A 156 -5.47 5.67 -11.63
N VAL A 157 -5.85 6.01 -10.41
CA VAL A 157 -4.90 6.32 -9.35
C VAL A 157 -5.13 5.39 -8.15
N PRO A 158 -4.08 5.06 -7.37
CA PRO A 158 -4.24 4.40 -6.09
C PRO A 158 -5.10 5.26 -5.16
N GLY A 159 -6.03 4.63 -4.45
CA GLY A 159 -6.90 5.24 -3.48
C GLY A 159 -6.13 5.82 -2.28
N SER A 160 -6.81 6.61 -1.45
CA SER A 160 -6.25 7.17 -0.21
C SER A 160 -6.14 6.09 0.86
N ALA A 161 -4.98 5.45 0.95
CA ALA A 161 -4.58 4.57 2.06
C ALA A 161 -3.09 4.79 2.39
N ALA A 162 -2.52 3.94 3.25
CA ALA A 162 -1.12 4.01 3.68
C ALA A 162 -0.75 5.30 4.47
N PHE A 163 -1.68 5.81 5.27
CA PHE A 163 -1.38 6.84 6.24
C PHE A 163 -0.56 6.27 7.39
N ARG A 164 0.70 6.72 7.53
CA ARG A 164 1.60 6.18 8.55
C ARG A 164 1.08 6.40 9.97
N TYR A 165 1.27 5.39 10.80
CA TYR A 165 1.18 5.53 12.25
C TYR A 165 2.28 6.46 12.76
N ARG A 166 2.02 7.12 13.89
CA ARG A 166 2.94 8.07 14.52
C ARG A 166 3.21 7.68 15.96
N ASP A 167 4.23 8.33 16.52
CA ASP A 167 4.53 8.32 17.95
C ASP A 167 4.65 6.89 18.50
N GLU A 168 3.93 6.53 19.55
CA GLU A 168 4.00 5.22 20.19
C GLU A 168 3.52 4.07 19.29
N MET A 169 2.76 4.37 18.23
CA MET A 169 2.22 3.39 17.30
C MET A 169 3.08 3.25 16.02
N ASN A 170 4.19 3.99 15.92
CA ASN A 170 5.05 3.98 14.73
C ASN A 170 5.56 2.58 14.35
N PHE A 171 5.69 1.66 15.31
CA PHE A 171 6.11 0.28 15.07
C PHE A 171 5.15 -0.47 14.11
N LEU A 172 3.86 -0.12 14.10
CA LEU A 172 2.85 -0.73 13.21
C LEU A 172 3.15 -0.49 11.72
N ASN A 173 3.90 0.56 11.39
CA ASN A 173 4.28 0.87 10.00
C ASN A 173 5.06 -0.26 9.31
N ARG A 174 5.74 -1.12 10.08
CA ARG A 174 6.46 -2.29 9.53
C ARG A 174 5.55 -3.48 9.23
N TYR A 175 4.29 -3.44 9.67
CA TYR A 175 3.33 -4.53 9.61
C TYR A 175 2.12 -4.22 8.72
N SER A 176 1.61 -2.99 8.74
CA SER A 176 0.27 -2.71 8.21
C SER A 176 0.20 -2.61 6.69
N PHE A 177 1.29 -2.22 6.03
CA PHE A 177 1.26 -1.80 4.62
C PHE A 177 2.11 -2.71 3.73
N PRO A 178 1.63 -3.90 3.34
CA PRO A 178 2.44 -4.89 2.65
C PRO A 178 2.73 -4.59 1.18
N THR A 179 2.13 -3.53 0.62
CA THR A 179 2.40 -3.03 -0.72
C THR A 179 2.46 -1.49 -0.71
N THR A 180 2.99 -0.90 -1.79
CA THR A 180 3.11 0.56 -1.97
C THR A 180 2.29 1.01 -3.19
N PRO A 181 1.90 2.29 -3.28
CA PRO A 181 1.26 2.83 -4.48
C PRO A 181 2.02 2.53 -5.78
N GLU A 182 3.34 2.69 -5.78
CA GLU A 182 4.21 2.48 -6.94
C GLU A 182 4.19 1.01 -7.36
N GLN A 183 4.23 0.12 -6.38
CA GLN A 183 4.12 -1.31 -6.61
C GLN A 183 2.79 -1.70 -7.25
N PHE A 184 1.68 -1.20 -6.70
CA PHE A 184 0.36 -1.45 -7.29
C PHE A 184 0.28 -0.94 -8.72
N LEU A 185 0.82 0.24 -9.02
CA LEU A 185 0.81 0.79 -10.36
C LEU A 185 1.68 -0.03 -11.34
N ALA A 186 2.83 -0.53 -10.90
CA ALA A 186 3.67 -1.42 -11.69
C ALA A 186 2.95 -2.74 -12.00
N ASP A 187 2.28 -3.32 -10.99
CA ASP A 187 1.49 -4.55 -11.13
C ASP A 187 0.27 -4.32 -12.04
N LEU A 188 -0.40 -3.17 -11.92
CA LEU A 188 -1.51 -2.79 -12.78
C LEU A 188 -1.07 -2.58 -14.23
N ALA A 189 0.09 -1.97 -14.47
CA ALA A 189 0.64 -1.81 -15.82
C ALA A 189 0.96 -3.16 -16.49
N ALA A 190 1.38 -4.16 -15.69
CA ALA A 190 1.59 -5.52 -16.18
C ALA A 190 0.26 -6.26 -16.43
N PHE A 191 -0.74 -6.05 -15.56
CA PHE A 191 -2.03 -6.74 -15.63
C PHE A 191 -2.98 -6.15 -16.70
N CYS A 192 -3.01 -4.82 -16.84
CA CYS A 192 -3.91 -4.04 -17.69
C CYS A 192 -3.16 -2.86 -18.35
N PRO A 193 -2.29 -3.13 -19.35
CA PRO A 193 -1.39 -2.13 -19.95
C PRO A 193 -2.11 -0.96 -20.65
N ASP A 194 -3.37 -1.14 -21.05
CA ASP A 194 -4.15 -0.12 -21.77
C ASP A 194 -4.75 0.96 -20.85
N VAL A 195 -4.71 0.76 -19.53
CA VAL A 195 -5.23 1.72 -18.55
C VAL A 195 -4.11 2.69 -18.18
N LYS A 196 -4.36 4.00 -18.36
CA LYS A 196 -3.40 5.03 -17.93
C LYS A 196 -3.39 5.13 -16.42
N THR A 197 -2.22 5.37 -15.84
CA THR A 197 -2.09 5.45 -14.39
C THR A 197 -1.12 6.53 -13.95
N SER A 198 -1.24 6.95 -12.69
CA SER A 198 -0.26 7.81 -12.02
C SER A 198 -0.39 7.62 -10.52
N THR A 199 0.68 7.89 -9.77
CA THR A 199 0.54 8.14 -8.34
C THR A 199 -0.32 9.39 -8.13
N PHE A 200 -0.97 9.48 -6.97
CA PHE A 200 -1.79 10.63 -6.59
C PHE A 200 -1.67 10.82 -5.09
N TYR A 201 -0.93 11.85 -4.68
CA TYR A 201 -0.62 12.09 -3.27
C TYR A 201 -1.49 13.23 -2.72
N PRO A 202 -1.64 13.33 -1.39
CA PRO A 202 -2.23 14.50 -0.76
C PRO A 202 -1.59 15.79 -1.30
N GLY A 203 -2.44 16.67 -1.83
CA GLY A 203 -2.01 17.95 -2.41
C GLY A 203 -1.92 17.97 -3.93
N ASP A 204 -1.98 16.82 -4.58
CA ASP A 204 -2.13 16.74 -6.03
C ASP A 204 -3.57 17.11 -6.45
N ILE A 205 -3.72 17.68 -7.64
CA ILE A 205 -5.02 17.99 -8.26
C ILE A 205 -5.14 17.19 -9.56
N ALA A 206 -6.26 16.49 -9.75
CA ALA A 206 -6.59 15.85 -11.02
C ALA A 206 -7.53 16.75 -11.83
N CYS A 207 -7.09 17.18 -13.02
CA CYS A 207 -7.94 17.84 -14.00
C CYS A 207 -8.39 16.81 -15.03
N ILE A 208 -9.70 16.63 -15.17
CA ILE A 208 -10.31 15.54 -15.93
C ILE A 208 -11.24 16.17 -16.97
N SER A 209 -11.09 15.78 -18.23
CA SER A 209 -11.95 16.21 -19.33
C SER A 209 -12.16 15.06 -20.31
N SER A 210 -12.99 15.30 -21.33
CA SER A 210 -13.18 14.35 -22.44
C SER A 210 -11.89 14.03 -23.21
N GLU A 211 -10.91 14.93 -23.19
CA GLU A 211 -9.60 14.77 -23.84
C GLU A 211 -8.62 13.92 -23.03
N GLY A 212 -8.82 13.82 -21.71
CA GLY A 212 -7.99 12.99 -20.84
C GLY A 212 -7.83 13.55 -19.42
N VAL A 213 -6.83 13.02 -18.73
CA VAL A 213 -6.52 13.35 -17.33
C VAL A 213 -5.12 13.93 -17.22
N ARG A 214 -5.01 15.02 -16.48
CA ARG A 214 -3.75 15.68 -16.11
C ARG A 214 -3.65 15.75 -14.58
N ILE A 215 -2.52 15.35 -14.03
CA ILE A 215 -2.24 15.43 -12.59
C ILE A 215 -1.28 16.59 -12.31
N ASP A 216 -1.76 17.58 -11.58
CA ASP A 216 -1.00 18.74 -11.12
C ASP A 216 -0.45 18.47 -9.73
N ARG A 217 0.84 18.16 -9.68
CA ARG A 217 1.50 17.75 -8.44
C ARG A 217 1.56 18.89 -7.43
N GLN A 218 1.18 18.60 -6.19
CA GLN A 218 1.30 19.51 -5.05
C GLN A 218 0.75 20.92 -5.30
N SER A 219 -0.29 20.99 -6.14
CA SER A 219 -0.90 22.24 -6.63
C SER A 219 -2.14 22.65 -5.83
N SER A 220 -2.56 21.85 -4.85
CA SER A 220 -3.61 22.22 -3.89
C SER A 220 -3.11 23.28 -2.90
N ASP A 221 -3.93 24.30 -2.69
CA ASP A 221 -3.71 25.32 -1.66
C ASP A 221 -4.12 24.83 -0.26
N PHE A 222 -4.84 23.70 -0.18
CA PHE A 222 -5.39 23.18 1.07
C PHE A 222 -4.41 22.26 1.82
N VAL A 223 -3.68 21.41 1.10
CA VAL A 223 -2.82 20.39 1.68
C VAL A 223 -1.58 20.20 0.82
N ARG A 224 -0.43 19.97 1.46
CA ARG A 224 0.85 19.74 0.80
C ARG A 224 1.71 18.75 1.59
N VAL A 225 2.42 17.90 0.89
CA VAL A 225 3.48 17.05 1.44
C VAL A 225 4.69 17.93 1.76
N LEU A 226 5.11 17.91 3.02
CA LEU A 226 6.29 18.66 3.48
C LEU A 226 7.59 17.89 3.24
N ASN A 227 7.58 16.59 3.52
CA ASN A 227 8.72 15.69 3.37
C ASN A 227 8.22 14.34 2.83
N ASP A 228 9.03 13.72 1.99
CA ASP A 228 8.83 12.33 1.58
C ASP A 228 9.43 11.40 2.64
N ASP A 229 8.55 10.72 3.36
CA ASP A 229 8.85 9.79 4.46
C ASP A 229 8.45 8.34 4.08
N SER A 230 8.36 8.03 2.78
CA SER A 230 7.83 6.74 2.28
C SER A 230 8.67 5.53 2.74
N ASP A 231 9.94 5.73 3.11
CA ASP A 231 10.81 4.69 3.68
C ASP A 231 10.35 4.18 5.06
N LYS A 232 9.60 5.01 5.80
CA LYS A 232 9.12 4.68 7.16
C LYS A 232 8.02 3.64 7.17
N ILE A 233 7.32 3.47 6.04
CA ILE A 233 6.23 2.48 5.89
C ILE A 233 6.65 1.23 5.11
N ILE A 234 7.96 1.02 4.88
CA ILE A 234 8.43 -0.20 4.23
C ILE A 234 8.05 -1.41 5.09
N PHE A 235 7.28 -2.30 4.49
CA PHE A 235 6.87 -3.57 5.06
C PHE A 235 8.07 -4.46 5.39
N LYS A 236 8.28 -4.68 6.69
CA LYS A 236 9.31 -5.58 7.21
C LYS A 236 8.85 -6.13 8.57
N PRO A 237 7.95 -7.15 8.60
CA PRO A 237 7.27 -7.61 9.81
C PRO A 237 8.19 -8.27 10.86
N VAL A 238 9.48 -8.38 10.57
CA VAL A 238 10.50 -8.95 11.47
C VAL A 238 11.36 -7.89 12.15
N MET A 239 11.11 -6.59 11.90
CA MET A 239 11.98 -5.49 12.34
C MET A 239 11.74 -5.04 13.78
N GLU A 240 10.51 -5.07 14.29
CA GLU A 240 10.19 -4.53 15.62
C GLU A 240 10.46 -5.53 16.77
N VAL A 241 10.99 -6.71 16.44
CA VAL A 241 11.65 -7.59 17.43
C VAL A 241 13.03 -6.99 17.71
N THR A 242 13.51 -7.00 18.96
CA THR A 242 14.81 -6.46 19.40
C THR A 242 15.85 -6.52 18.27
N PRO A 243 16.44 -5.39 17.83
CA PRO A 243 17.29 -5.37 16.65
C PRO A 243 18.34 -6.47 16.65
N ILE A 244 18.67 -6.97 15.46
CA ILE A 244 19.81 -7.88 15.31
C ILE A 244 21.06 -7.06 15.65
N ILE A 245 21.86 -7.55 16.59
CA ILE A 245 23.10 -6.89 17.02
C ILE A 245 24.24 -7.87 16.83
N SER A 246 25.25 -7.45 16.06
CA SER A 246 26.47 -8.24 15.93
C SER A 246 27.18 -8.32 17.29
N LYS A 247 27.61 -9.52 17.68
CA LYS A 247 28.48 -9.68 18.84
C LYS A 247 29.89 -9.22 18.46
N ILE A 248 30.52 -8.44 19.34
CA ILE A 248 31.94 -8.08 19.20
C ILE A 248 32.74 -9.38 19.08
N SER A 249 33.43 -9.57 17.95
CA SER A 249 34.31 -10.72 17.75
C SER A 249 35.65 -10.49 18.46
N ASP A 250 36.29 -11.58 18.89
CA ASP A 250 37.62 -11.54 19.52
C ASP A 250 38.74 -11.08 18.56
N SER A 251 38.43 -10.83 17.27
CA SER A 251 39.40 -10.68 16.18
C SER A 251 39.58 -9.26 15.61
N GLY A 252 38.92 -8.21 16.12
CA GLY A 252 39.15 -6.83 15.68
C GLY A 252 37.88 -6.03 15.36
N SER A 253 38.04 -4.75 14.97
CA SER A 253 36.96 -3.77 14.87
C SER A 253 35.89 -4.11 13.82
N SER A 254 34.62 -3.78 14.14
CA SER A 254 33.42 -3.90 13.28
C SER A 254 33.63 -3.49 11.81
N SER A 255 34.47 -2.49 11.55
CA SER A 255 34.81 -2.03 10.19
C SER A 255 35.41 -3.10 9.28
N ASN A 256 36.22 -4.02 9.82
CA ASN A 256 36.84 -5.09 9.03
C ASN A 256 35.81 -6.17 8.63
N GLU A 257 34.83 -6.44 9.49
CA GLU A 257 33.77 -7.42 9.23
C GLU A 257 32.88 -6.97 8.07
N ILE A 258 32.48 -5.69 8.05
CA ILE A 258 31.65 -5.14 6.99
C ILE A 258 32.36 -5.18 5.63
N GLN A 259 33.66 -4.88 5.58
CA GLN A 259 34.42 -4.94 4.34
C GLN A 259 34.45 -6.36 3.76
N ILE A 260 34.72 -7.37 4.59
CA ILE A 260 34.70 -8.78 4.17
C ILE A 260 33.33 -9.17 3.62
N ILE A 261 32.26 -8.70 4.26
CA ILE A 261 30.89 -8.97 3.85
C ILE A 261 30.57 -8.29 2.51
N GLU A 262 30.98 -7.04 2.31
CA GLU A 262 30.76 -6.31 1.07
C GLU A 262 31.46 -7.00 -0.12
N GLU A 263 32.74 -7.36 0.04
CA GLU A 263 33.50 -8.11 -0.97
C GLU A 263 32.86 -9.46 -1.28
N PHE A 264 32.33 -10.15 -0.25
CA PHE A 264 31.62 -11.41 -0.43
C PHE A 264 30.28 -11.23 -1.16
N ILE A 265 29.43 -10.30 -0.71
CA ILE A 265 28.08 -10.09 -1.26
C ILE A 265 28.17 -9.63 -2.70
N GLU A 266 29.07 -8.71 -3.03
CA GLU A 266 29.19 -8.13 -4.37
C GLU A 266 29.95 -9.04 -5.35
N GLY A 267 30.74 -10.00 -4.84
CA GLY A 267 31.50 -10.97 -5.62
C GLY A 267 30.96 -12.39 -5.51
N ALA A 268 31.56 -13.18 -4.62
CA ALA A 268 31.37 -14.63 -4.53
C ALA A 268 29.90 -15.05 -4.29
N TYR A 269 29.12 -14.23 -3.58
CA TYR A 269 27.72 -14.50 -3.32
C TYR A 269 26.88 -14.41 -4.60
N ILE A 270 27.07 -13.38 -5.43
CA ILE A 270 26.39 -13.27 -6.74
C ILE A 270 26.77 -14.43 -7.66
N GLU A 271 28.04 -14.88 -7.64
CA GLU A 271 28.46 -16.06 -8.40
C GLU A 271 27.74 -17.33 -7.94
N LYS A 272 27.65 -17.54 -6.63
CA LYS A 272 26.92 -18.67 -6.04
C LYS A 272 25.41 -18.61 -6.37
N LEU A 273 24.80 -17.43 -6.32
CA LEU A 273 23.39 -17.26 -6.71
C LEU A 273 23.18 -17.59 -8.19
N ASN A 274 24.06 -17.15 -9.08
CA ASN A 274 23.97 -17.47 -10.51
C ASN A 274 24.13 -18.98 -10.80
N ALA A 275 24.93 -19.69 -9.99
CA ALA A 275 25.12 -21.13 -10.11
C ALA A 275 24.06 -21.95 -9.35
N CYS A 276 23.11 -21.31 -8.66
CA CYS A 276 22.11 -22.00 -7.85
C CYS A 276 21.01 -22.63 -8.71
N ASP A 277 20.62 -23.87 -8.41
CA ASP A 277 19.51 -24.57 -9.09
C ASP A 277 18.17 -23.82 -8.98
N LYS A 278 18.01 -22.93 -7.99
CA LYS A 278 16.80 -22.11 -7.79
C LYS A 278 16.79 -20.82 -8.60
N MET A 279 17.88 -20.48 -9.29
CA MET A 279 18.04 -19.23 -10.03
C MET A 279 16.91 -18.98 -11.03
N GLU A 280 16.56 -20.01 -11.81
CA GLU A 280 15.48 -19.90 -12.80
C GLU A 280 14.11 -19.73 -12.15
N GLY A 281 13.92 -20.25 -10.94
CA GLY A 281 12.73 -20.00 -10.12
C GLY A 281 12.63 -18.52 -9.74
N TRP A 282 13.69 -17.93 -9.19
CA TRP A 282 13.68 -16.51 -8.80
C TRP A 282 13.49 -15.56 -9.99
N LYS A 283 14.07 -15.88 -11.15
CA LYS A 283 13.78 -15.15 -12.41
C LYS A 283 12.34 -15.33 -12.85
N HIS A 284 11.82 -16.56 -12.83
CA HIS A 284 10.45 -16.86 -13.24
C HIS A 284 9.43 -16.06 -12.41
N TRP A 285 9.67 -15.95 -11.10
CA TRP A 285 8.85 -15.20 -10.15
C TRP A 285 9.22 -13.72 -10.02
N GLN A 286 10.21 -13.23 -10.79
CA GLN A 286 10.64 -11.83 -10.80
C GLN A 286 10.96 -11.30 -9.38
N THR A 287 11.66 -12.10 -8.59
CA THR A 287 11.90 -11.82 -7.17
C THR A 287 12.74 -10.55 -6.97
N LEU A 288 12.30 -9.69 -6.04
CA LEU A 288 13.08 -8.57 -5.52
C LEU A 288 13.57 -8.93 -4.12
N TYR A 289 14.87 -9.22 -4.03
CA TYR A 289 15.50 -9.76 -2.85
C TYR A 289 16.35 -8.70 -2.14
N GLN A 290 16.24 -8.61 -0.82
CA GLN A 290 17.08 -7.77 0.02
C GLN A 290 17.81 -8.60 1.07
N ILE A 291 19.11 -8.34 1.20
CA ILE A 291 19.93 -8.79 2.32
C ILE A 291 20.30 -7.56 3.14
N GLU A 292 20.03 -7.60 4.43
CA GLU A 292 20.37 -6.54 5.38
C GLU A 292 21.31 -7.10 6.46
N VAL A 293 22.45 -6.46 6.64
CA VAL A 293 23.48 -6.89 7.59
C VAL A 293 23.62 -5.86 8.69
N PHE A 294 23.57 -6.33 9.94
CA PHE A 294 23.56 -5.49 11.13
C PHE A 294 24.91 -5.53 11.86
N ASP A 295 25.41 -4.37 12.25
CA ASP A 295 26.67 -4.21 12.98
C ASP A 295 26.50 -4.34 14.51
N SER A 296 27.55 -4.07 15.27
CA SER A 296 27.54 -4.15 16.74
C SER A 296 26.81 -2.99 17.42
N ASN A 297 26.55 -1.90 16.70
CA ASN A 297 25.80 -0.73 17.17
C ASN A 297 24.30 -0.85 16.85
N GLY A 298 23.90 -1.87 16.09
CA GLY A 298 22.55 -2.03 15.56
C GLY A 298 22.28 -1.20 14.31
N GLU A 299 23.32 -0.56 13.74
CA GLU A 299 23.23 0.04 12.41
C GLU A 299 23.27 -1.07 11.35
N SER A 300 22.72 -0.78 10.16
CA SER A 300 22.63 -1.78 9.10
C SER A 300 23.04 -1.25 7.73
N GLN A 301 23.46 -2.18 6.88
CA GLN A 301 23.63 -1.95 5.45
C GLN A 301 22.79 -2.95 4.68
N SER A 302 22.14 -2.49 3.60
CA SER A 302 21.31 -3.34 2.75
C SER A 302 21.87 -3.45 1.33
N TRP A 303 21.74 -4.63 0.75
CA TRP A 303 22.00 -4.92 -0.65
C TRP A 303 20.74 -5.50 -1.27
N ASN A 304 20.41 -5.03 -2.47
CA ASN A 304 19.20 -5.39 -3.19
C ASN A 304 19.58 -6.07 -4.50
N ILE A 305 18.91 -7.18 -4.79
CA ILE A 305 19.14 -8.00 -5.98
C ILE A 305 17.81 -8.10 -6.73
N ASP A 306 17.80 -7.60 -7.96
CA ASP A 306 16.65 -7.66 -8.85
C ASP A 306 16.80 -8.84 -9.82
N PHE A 307 16.01 -9.90 -9.62
CA PHE A 307 16.06 -11.08 -10.49
C PHE A 307 15.38 -10.87 -11.85
N ARG A 308 14.85 -9.68 -12.13
CA ARG A 308 14.40 -9.28 -13.47
C ARG A 308 15.57 -8.81 -14.33
N ASP A 309 16.69 -8.40 -13.71
CA ASP A 309 17.85 -7.91 -14.44
C ASP A 309 18.54 -9.05 -15.21
N LYS A 310 18.96 -8.72 -16.43
CA LYS A 310 19.70 -9.68 -17.29
C LYS A 310 21.03 -10.12 -16.66
N LYS A 311 21.66 -9.21 -15.92
CA LYS A 311 22.89 -9.46 -15.17
C LYS A 311 22.62 -9.14 -13.71
N LEU A 312 22.67 -10.16 -12.86
CA LEU A 312 22.54 -9.96 -11.42
C LEU A 312 23.67 -9.08 -10.90
N ARG A 313 23.30 -8.19 -9.99
CA ARG A 313 24.19 -7.38 -9.17
C ARG A 313 23.52 -7.10 -7.83
N ALA A 314 24.34 -6.77 -6.84
CA ALA A 314 23.88 -6.26 -5.56
C ALA A 314 23.96 -4.73 -5.58
N ASP A 315 22.84 -4.05 -5.39
CA ASP A 315 22.75 -2.58 -5.35
C ASP A 315 22.40 -2.11 -3.93
N LYS A 316 23.10 -1.09 -3.42
CA LYS A 316 22.80 -0.47 -2.11
C LYS A 316 21.51 0.37 -2.12
N LYS A 317 21.00 0.72 -3.31
CA LYS A 317 19.79 1.53 -3.44
C LYS A 317 18.55 0.67 -3.16
N SER A 318 17.70 1.13 -2.24
CA SER A 318 16.42 0.48 -1.98
C SER A 318 15.50 0.57 -3.21
N PRO A 319 14.93 -0.56 -3.68
CA PRO A 319 13.97 -0.57 -4.78
C PRO A 319 12.55 -0.17 -4.35
N GLY A 320 12.31 0.13 -3.07
CA GLY A 320 10.98 0.45 -2.52
C GLY A 320 10.08 -0.78 -2.28
N LYS A 321 10.30 -1.88 -3.02
CA LYS A 321 9.57 -3.15 -2.88
C LYS A 321 10.50 -4.32 -2.54
N ILE A 322 10.11 -5.12 -1.54
CA ILE A 322 10.85 -6.31 -1.11
C ILE A 322 9.89 -7.50 -1.10
N ASN A 323 10.17 -8.52 -1.94
CA ASN A 323 9.42 -9.77 -1.96
C ASN A 323 10.09 -10.88 -1.18
N LEU A 324 11.42 -10.80 -1.00
CA LEU A 324 12.20 -11.71 -0.18
C LEU A 324 13.17 -10.88 0.64
N TYR A 325 13.19 -11.07 1.94
CA TYR A 325 14.07 -10.35 2.85
C TYR A 325 14.86 -11.34 3.70
N GLU A 326 16.12 -11.03 3.93
CA GLU A 326 16.98 -11.71 4.90
C GLU A 326 17.78 -10.68 5.68
N GLY A 327 17.61 -10.65 7.00
CA GLY A 327 18.37 -9.84 7.93
C GLY A 327 19.33 -10.71 8.74
N ILE A 328 20.60 -10.35 8.86
CA ILE A 328 21.61 -11.16 9.57
C ILE A 328 22.65 -10.32 10.33
N ALA A 329 23.12 -10.80 11.47
CA ALA A 329 24.24 -10.18 12.20
C ALA A 329 25.56 -10.31 11.41
N ALA A 330 26.36 -9.24 11.36
CA ALA A 330 27.63 -9.22 10.63
C ALA A 330 28.58 -10.34 11.08
N SER A 331 28.78 -10.49 12.39
CA SER A 331 29.66 -11.52 12.95
C SER A 331 29.20 -12.95 12.63
N ASP A 332 27.89 -13.19 12.58
CA ASP A 332 27.36 -14.51 12.23
C ASP A 332 27.49 -14.80 10.73
N LEU A 333 27.30 -13.79 9.88
CA LEU A 333 27.56 -13.91 8.44
C LEU A 333 29.04 -14.17 8.16
N VAL A 334 29.96 -13.45 8.82
CA VAL A 334 31.42 -13.68 8.69
C VAL A 334 31.79 -15.10 9.13
N LYS A 335 31.23 -15.59 10.24
CA LYS A 335 31.45 -16.98 10.67
C LYS A 335 30.92 -17.98 9.66
N LEU A 336 29.78 -17.72 9.02
CA LEU A 336 29.25 -18.59 7.96
C LEU A 336 30.17 -18.59 6.73
N ILE A 337 30.62 -17.43 6.28
CA ILE A 337 31.57 -17.28 5.16
C ILE A 337 32.84 -18.08 5.43
N ASN A 338 33.35 -18.00 6.66
CA ASN A 338 34.59 -18.68 7.08
C ASN A 338 34.38 -20.16 7.46
N GLY A 339 33.15 -20.68 7.46
CA GLY A 339 32.85 -22.05 7.87
C GLY A 339 32.98 -22.34 9.38
N ASN A 340 32.95 -21.29 10.20
CA ASN A 340 33.14 -21.34 11.67
C ASN A 340 31.81 -21.44 12.45
N THR A 341 30.67 -21.47 11.77
CA THR A 341 29.33 -21.69 12.37
C THR A 341 28.42 -22.42 11.38
N SER A 342 27.22 -22.81 11.81
CA SER A 342 26.21 -23.47 10.98
C SER A 342 24.92 -22.64 10.87
N TRP A 343 24.12 -22.94 9.84
CA TRP A 343 22.80 -22.36 9.67
C TRP A 343 21.84 -22.71 10.81
N ASP A 344 21.98 -23.88 11.44
CA ASP A 344 21.16 -24.25 12.61
C ASP A 344 21.40 -23.29 13.77
N TYR A 345 22.66 -22.94 14.06
CA TYR A 345 22.98 -21.97 15.10
C TYR A 345 22.41 -20.59 14.76
N VAL A 346 22.67 -20.12 13.54
CA VAL A 346 22.29 -18.78 13.09
C VAL A 346 20.77 -18.62 13.02
N GLY A 347 20.05 -19.64 12.56
CA GLY A 347 18.59 -19.62 12.48
C GLY A 347 17.90 -19.69 13.85
N LEU A 348 18.45 -20.46 14.79
CA LEU A 348 17.86 -20.62 16.12
C LEU A 348 18.25 -19.51 17.11
N SER A 349 19.31 -18.74 16.83
CA SER A 349 19.76 -17.64 17.71
C SER A 349 18.90 -16.38 17.61
N GLY A 350 18.06 -16.26 16.57
CA GLY A 350 17.28 -15.05 16.28
C GLY A 350 18.08 -13.91 15.63
N ASN A 351 19.38 -14.14 15.38
CA ASN A 351 20.28 -13.22 14.67
C ASN A 351 20.17 -13.31 13.15
N TYR A 352 19.31 -14.20 12.65
CA TYR A 352 18.87 -14.27 11.27
C TYR A 352 17.35 -14.23 11.22
N ARG A 353 16.79 -13.41 10.31
CA ARG A 353 15.34 -13.23 10.15
C ARG A 353 15.00 -13.13 8.69
N THR A 354 13.86 -13.68 8.30
CA THR A 354 13.41 -13.67 6.91
C THR A 354 11.90 -13.52 6.81
N PHE A 355 11.44 -12.92 5.72
CA PHE A 355 10.06 -13.04 5.27
C PHE A 355 10.02 -13.19 3.74
N SER A 356 8.94 -13.78 3.23
CA SER A 356 8.74 -14.01 1.80
C SER A 356 7.30 -13.69 1.41
N ASN A 357 7.16 -12.75 0.49
CA ASN A 357 5.95 -12.31 -0.18
C ASN A 357 6.15 -12.41 -1.71
N ILE A 358 6.65 -13.55 -2.21
CA ILE A 358 6.93 -13.75 -3.63
C ILE A 358 5.63 -14.04 -4.39
N TYR A 359 5.37 -13.23 -5.43
CA TYR A 359 4.28 -13.42 -6.37
C TYR A 359 4.66 -12.86 -7.74
N ARG A 360 3.92 -13.26 -8.77
CA ARG A 360 4.05 -12.72 -10.13
C ARG A 360 2.69 -12.30 -10.66
N VAL A 361 2.68 -11.21 -11.40
CA VAL A 361 1.51 -10.73 -12.13
C VAL A 361 1.52 -11.28 -13.56
N GLY A 362 0.38 -11.82 -13.99
CA GLY A 362 0.12 -12.23 -15.38
C GLY A 362 -0.81 -11.24 -16.08
N LEU A 363 -1.01 -11.42 -17.39
CA LEU A 363 -2.05 -10.69 -18.12
C LEU A 363 -3.43 -11.12 -17.61
N GLY A 364 -4.29 -10.13 -17.36
CA GLY A 364 -5.67 -10.31 -16.90
C GLY A 364 -6.64 -10.75 -17.98
#